data_AF-A0A0B4CWE0-F1
#
_entry.id   AF-A0A0B4CWE0-F1
#
_cell.length_a   1.000
_cell.length_b   1.000
_cell.length_c   1.000
_cell.angle_alpha   90.00
_cell.angle_beta   90.00
_cell.angle_gamma   90.00
#
_symmetry.space_group_name_H-M   'P 1'
#
loop_
_entity.id
_entity.type
_entity.pdbx_description
1 polymer ?
#
loop_
_entity_poly.entity_id
_entity_poly.type
_entity_poly.pdbx_seq_one_letter_code
_entity_poly.pdbx_strand_id
1 'polypeptide(L)' 'MASCPICRKADADPKYKPFCSRRCSDVDLQRWFTGAYAIPVTFDEGAEDDDEKDGLGAGQAEKPPL' A
#
# COMPACT_ATOMS: atom_id res chain seq x y z
N MET A 1 10.87 -2.76 -20.79
CA MET A 1 11.16 -1.86 -19.66
C MET A 1 9.92 -1.82 -18.77
N ALA A 2 10.09 -1.78 -17.45
CA ALA A 2 8.97 -1.75 -16.51
C ALA A 2 8.75 -0.31 -16.02
N SER A 3 7.50 0.14 -16.03
CA SER A 3 7.13 1.48 -15.53
C SER A 3 7.25 1.55 -14.01
N CYS A 4 7.65 2.70 -13.48
CA CYS A 4 7.76 2.91 -12.04
C CYS A 4 6.37 2.77 -11.36
N PRO A 5 6.21 1.88 -10.37
CA PRO A 5 4.91 1.62 -9.74
C PRO A 5 4.39 2.80 -8.89
N ILE A 6 5.29 3.71 -8.49
CA ILE A 6 4.95 4.84 -7.62
C ILE A 6 4.42 6.03 -8.41
N CYS A 7 5.11 6.43 -9.49
CA CYS A 7 4.75 7.63 -10.24
C CYS A 7 4.14 7.35 -11.61
N ARG A 8 4.38 6.17 -12.20
CA ARG A 8 3.92 5.76 -13.54
C ARG A 8 4.30 6.70 -14.70
N LYS A 9 5.26 7.61 -14.47
CA LYS A 9 5.70 8.63 -15.45
C LYS A 9 6.97 8.27 -16.21
N ALA A 10 7.78 7.37 -15.64
CA ALA A 10 9.08 6.99 -16.18
C ALA A 10 9.32 5.50 -15.94
N ASP A 11 10.19 4.93 -16.77
CA ASP A 11 10.68 3.56 -16.59
C ASP A 11 11.59 3.44 -15.36
N ALA A 12 11.71 2.22 -14.85
CA ALA A 12 12.59 1.91 -13.74
C ALA A 12 14.06 2.19 -14.11
N ASP A 13 14.75 2.93 -13.25
CA ASP A 13 16.18 3.18 -13.37
C ASP A 13 16.95 1.96 -12.85
N PRO A 14 17.97 1.45 -13.55
CA PRO A 14 18.75 0.28 -13.11
C PRO A 14 19.27 0.32 -11.68
N LYS A 15 19.61 1.50 -11.16
CA LYS A 15 20.10 1.70 -9.79
C LYS A 15 18.97 1.68 -8.76
N TYR A 16 17.75 1.99 -9.15
CA TYR A 16 16.60 2.17 -8.26
C TYR A 16 15.46 1.18 -8.51
N LYS A 17 15.67 0.13 -9.31
CA LYS A 17 14.65 -0.87 -9.62
C LYS A 17 13.94 -1.36 -8.34
N PRO A 18 12.59 -1.42 -8.33
CA PRO A 18 11.66 -1.23 -9.46
C PRO A 18 11.25 0.22 -9.76
N PHE A 19 11.91 1.22 -9.17
CA PHE A 19 11.54 2.63 -9.25
C PHE A 19 12.37 3.44 -10.26
N CYS A 20 11.85 4.60 -10.67
CA CYS A 20 12.58 5.51 -11.56
C CYS A 20 13.61 6.41 -10.85
N SER A 21 13.59 6.47 -9.51
CA SER A 21 14.48 7.34 -8.73
C SER A 21 14.49 6.99 -7.24
N ARG A 22 15.50 7.49 -6.51
CA ARG A 22 15.53 7.46 -5.04
C ARG A 22 14.26 8.01 -4.41
N ARG A 23 13.74 9.14 -4.91
CA ARG A 23 12.55 9.79 -4.35
C ARG A 23 11.34 8.85 -4.36
N CYS A 24 11.16 8.08 -5.44
CA CYS A 24 10.06 7.11 -5.53
C CYS A 24 10.25 5.91 -4.59
N SER A 25 11.49 5.44 -4.40
CA SER A 25 11.81 4.43 -3.39
C SER A 25 11.47 4.91 -1.98
N ASP A 26 11.80 6.16 -1.63
CA ASP A 26 11.52 6.71 -0.30
C ASP A 26 10.01 6.88 -0.05
N VAL A 27 9.23 7.22 -1.10
CA VAL A 27 7.76 7.28 -1.00
C VAL A 27 7.17 5.89 -0.74
N ASP A 28 7.68 4.86 -1.43
CA ASP A 28 7.23 3.50 -1.18
C ASP A 28 7.49 3.09 0.26
N LEU A 29 8.70 3.35 0.76
CA LEU A 29 9.08 3.08 2.14
C LEU A 29 8.14 3.77 3.15
N GLN A 30 7.78 5.03 2.91
CA GLN A 30 6.83 5.72 3.77
C GLN A 30 5.46 5.04 3.78
N ARG A 31 4.97 4.53 2.63
CA ARG A 31 3.69 3.81 2.55
C ARG A 31 3.71 2.52 3.37
N TRP A 32 4.85 1.84 3.42
CA TRP A 32 5.05 0.70 4.32
C TRP A 32 4.94 1.13 5.79
N PHE A 33 5.63 2.19 6.19
CA PHE A 33 5.61 2.65 7.58
C PHE A 33 4.27 3.23 8.03
N THR A 34 3.45 3.76 7.11
CA THR A 34 2.12 4.27 7.44
C THR A 34 1.04 3.19 7.37
N GLY A 35 1.38 1.93 7.07
CA GLY A 35 0.39 0.86 6.90
C GLY A 35 -0.52 1.04 5.68
N ALA A 36 -0.10 1.82 4.67
CA ALA A 36 -0.91 2.03 3.46
C ALA A 36 -1.02 0.77 2.59
N TYR A 37 -0.12 -0.20 2.79
CA TYR A 37 -0.18 -1.53 2.20
C TYR A 37 -0.85 -2.53 3.16
N ALA A 38 -2.09 -2.25 3.55
CA ALA A 38 -2.91 -3.17 4.34
C ALA A 38 -3.75 -4.08 3.43
N ILE A 39 -3.84 -5.36 3.78
CA ILE A 39 -4.75 -6.31 3.12
C ILE A 39 -6.06 -6.30 3.93
N PRO A 40 -7.20 -5.91 3.33
CA PRO A 40 -8.46 -5.92 4.05
C PRO A 40 -8.87 -7.36 4.36
N VAL A 41 -9.28 -7.61 5.60
CA VAL A 41 -9.88 -8.88 6.01
C VAL A 41 -11.38 -8.78 5.82
N THR A 42 -11.96 -9.66 5.01
CA THR A 42 -13.40 -9.88 4.97
C THR A 42 -13.74 -10.96 5.99
N PHE A 43 -14.40 -10.59 7.07
CA PHE A 43 -15.01 -11.57 7.96
C PHE A 43 -16.24 -12.12 7.26
N ASP A 44 -16.12 -13.32 6.71
CA ASP A 44 -17.28 -14.13 6.33
C ASP A 44 -17.96 -14.55 7.65
N GLU A 45 -19.29 -14.48 7.72
CA GLU A 45 -20.10 -14.60 8.95
C GLU A 45 -20.03 -16.01 9.62
N GLY A 46 -19.05 -16.85 9.27
CA GLY A 46 -18.87 -18.22 9.75
C GLY A 46 -17.47 -18.56 10.28
N ALA A 47 -16.61 -17.59 10.57
CA ALA A 47 -15.33 -17.85 11.25
C ALA A 47 -15.39 -17.34 12.70
N GLU A 48 -15.74 -18.25 13.60
CA GLU A 48 -15.71 -18.07 15.06
C GLU A 48 -14.27 -18.18 15.62
N ASP A 49 -13.90 -17.18 16.45
CA ASP A 49 -12.74 -17.05 17.37
C ASP A 49 -11.31 -17.14 16.77
N ASP A 50 -10.30 -16.36 17.16
CA ASP A 50 -10.02 -15.47 18.29
C ASP A 50 -8.78 -14.66 17.84
N ASP A 51 -8.84 -13.32 17.81
CA ASP A 51 -7.61 -12.52 17.93
C ASP A 51 -7.96 -11.12 18.45
N GLU A 52 -7.71 -11.00 19.75
CA GLU A 52 -7.92 -9.82 20.54
C GLU A 52 -6.96 -8.69 20.11
N LYS A 53 -7.54 -7.61 19.57
CA LYS A 53 -7.04 -6.23 19.59
C LYS A 53 -5.64 -5.99 19.00
N ASP A 54 -5.62 -5.57 17.73
CA ASP A 54 -4.66 -4.55 17.28
C ASP A 54 -5.39 -3.41 16.58
N GLY A 55 -5.71 -2.39 17.39
CA GLY A 55 -6.33 -1.17 16.92
C GLY A 55 -5.33 -0.30 16.14
N LEU A 56 -5.32 -0.41 14.80
CA LEU A 56 -4.90 0.68 13.92
C LEU A 56 -6.02 1.00 12.93
N GLY A 57 -6.49 2.24 12.99
CA GLY A 57 -7.77 2.69 12.46
C GLY A 57 -7.98 2.45 10.96
N ALA A 58 -9.24 2.22 10.61
CA ALA A 58 -9.77 2.29 9.26
C ALA A 58 -9.49 3.68 8.65
N GLY A 59 -8.34 3.83 7.98
CA GLY A 59 -8.06 4.97 7.12
C GLY A 59 -8.82 4.81 5.81
N GLN A 60 -10.01 5.40 5.75
CA GLN A 60 -10.84 5.68 4.55
C GLN A 60 -10.40 4.99 3.24
N ALA A 61 -10.95 3.81 2.97
CA ALA A 61 -11.23 3.40 1.58
C ALA A 61 -12.52 4.11 1.15
N GLU A 62 -12.32 5.31 0.59
CA GLU A 62 -13.18 6.10 -0.30
C GLU A 62 -14.72 6.03 -0.18
N LYS A 63 -15.34 7.21 -0.07
CA LYS A 63 -16.57 7.46 -0.85
C LYS A 63 -16.23 8.50 -1.93
N PRO A 64 -16.07 8.12 -3.20
CA PRO A 64 -16.09 9.10 -4.28
C PRO A 64 -17.50 9.69 -4.36
N PRO A 65 -17.68 11.03 -4.35
CA PRO A 65 -18.95 11.63 -4.75
C PRO A 65 -19.14 11.45 -6.26
N LEU A 66 -20.41 11.27 -6.66
CA LEU A 66 -20.91 11.10 -8.02
C LEU A 66 -20.27 12.05 -9.04
#